data_AF-A0A976LTU4-F1
#
_entry.id   AF-A0A976LTU4-F1
#
_cell.length_a   1.000
_cell.length_b   1.000
_cell.length_c   1.000
_cell.angle_alpha   90.00
_cell.angle_beta   90.00
_cell.angle_gamma   90.00
#
_symmetry.space_group_name_H-M   'P 1'
#
loop_
_entity.id
_entity.type
_entity.pdbx_description
1 polymer ?
#
loop_
_entity_poly.entity_id
_entity_poly.type
_entity_poly.pdbx_seq_one_letter_code
_entity_poly.pdbx_strand_id
1 'polypeptide(L)'
;MTAGNGTYRVGLWNDPQPKANSDGSKNKSDDIGVYTSCDWLVYEENPGAKDSQGLGVFSRYGYSPSKRNDTTNFFSLGLQYQGLLDGRDNDVFGFAYVHGVFANTAASTYPEDYESEVEAYYNAQITPWFVFGPNIQYVANPGGSNTAKDVLVFGLRAQMTF
;
A
#
# COMPACT_ATOMS: atom_id res chain seq x y z
N MET A 1 13.78 -18.52 16.54
CA MET A 1 13.29 -17.25 15.98
C MET A 1 14.26 -16.16 16.40
N THR A 2 15.21 -15.79 15.56
CA THR A 2 15.94 -14.54 15.71
C THR A 2 15.01 -13.41 15.24
N ALA A 3 14.73 -12.44 16.09
CA ALA A 3 13.94 -11.27 15.70
C ALA A 3 14.76 -10.47 14.68
N GLY A 4 14.25 -10.33 13.45
CA GLY A 4 14.92 -9.55 12.41
C GLY A 4 14.88 -8.05 12.68
N ASN A 5 15.68 -7.28 11.92
CA ASN A 5 15.70 -5.82 12.01
C ASN A 5 14.38 -5.23 11.50
N GLY A 6 13.93 -4.14 12.14
CA GLY A 6 12.74 -3.38 11.72
C GLY A 6 13.06 -1.92 11.49
N THR A 7 12.33 -1.29 10.56
CA THR A 7 12.39 0.15 10.30
C THR A 7 11.06 0.78 10.67
N TYR A 8 11.11 1.85 11.47
CA TYR A 8 9.94 2.61 11.88
C TYR A 8 10.13 4.06 11.45
N ARG A 9 9.09 4.65 10.86
CA ARG A 9 9.06 6.07 10.46
C ARG A 9 7.79 6.71 10.99
N VAL A 10 7.93 7.93 11.47
CA VAL A 10 6.83 8.79 11.90
C VAL A 10 7.10 10.17 11.31
N GLY A 11 6.08 10.82 10.76
CA GLY A 11 6.25 12.15 10.19
C GLY A 11 4.98 12.97 10.24
N LEU A 12 5.19 14.27 10.08
CA LEU A 12 4.16 15.29 9.95
C LEU A 12 4.49 16.15 8.74
N TRP A 13 3.47 16.69 8.09
CA TRP A 13 3.63 17.62 6.99
C TRP A 13 2.67 18.79 7.13
N ASN A 14 3.04 19.91 6.51
CA ASN A 14 2.23 21.11 6.42
C ASN A 14 2.36 21.68 5.01
N ASP A 15 1.23 21.89 4.35
CA ASP A 15 1.12 22.58 3.08
C ASP A 15 0.35 23.90 3.29
N PRO A 16 1.05 25.04 3.26
CA PRO A 16 0.41 26.34 3.46
C PRO A 16 -0.34 26.84 2.23
N GLN A 17 -0.20 26.19 1.06
CA GLN A 17 -0.79 26.68 -0.17
C GLN A 17 -2.32 26.53 -0.16
N PRO A 18 -3.07 27.52 -0.68
CA PRO A 18 -4.51 27.36 -0.85
C PRO A 18 -4.84 26.25 -1.85
N LYS A 19 -5.67 25.29 -1.44
CA LYS A 19 -6.16 24.19 -2.29
C LYS A 19 -7.68 24.16 -2.36
N ALA A 20 -8.20 23.76 -3.51
CA ALA A 20 -9.61 23.41 -3.65
C ALA A 20 -9.84 22.01 -3.07
N ASN A 21 -10.99 21.81 -2.42
CA ASN A 21 -11.48 20.50 -2.00
C ASN A 21 -12.58 20.02 -2.96
N SER A 22 -12.90 18.73 -2.96
CA SER A 22 -13.98 18.17 -3.79
C SER A 22 -15.37 18.72 -3.44
N ASP A 23 -15.54 19.36 -2.28
CA ASP A 23 -16.76 20.07 -1.90
C ASP A 23 -16.98 21.38 -2.69
N GLY A 24 -16.00 21.82 -3.49
CA GLY A 24 -16.05 23.01 -4.36
C GLY A 24 -16.30 24.33 -3.64
N SER A 25 -16.33 24.33 -2.30
CA SER A 25 -16.97 25.39 -1.54
C SER A 25 -16.03 26.54 -1.20
N LYS A 26 -14.74 26.28 -0.94
CA LYS A 26 -13.69 27.30 -0.65
C LYS A 26 -12.27 26.75 -0.86
N ASN A 27 -11.34 27.62 -1.26
CA ASN A 27 -9.91 27.34 -1.10
C ASN A 27 -9.55 27.31 0.39
N LYS A 28 -8.83 26.28 0.84
CA LYS A 28 -8.34 26.15 2.22
C LYS A 28 -6.80 26.17 2.22
N SER A 29 -6.22 26.93 3.14
CA SER A 29 -4.79 26.89 3.46
C SER A 29 -4.51 26.03 4.68
N ASP A 30 -3.22 25.81 4.93
CA ASP A 30 -2.68 25.16 6.13
C ASP A 30 -3.24 23.74 6.28
N ASP A 31 -3.02 22.98 5.21
CA ASP A 31 -3.31 21.56 5.19
C ASP A 31 -2.20 20.81 5.93
N ILE A 32 -2.59 19.86 6.75
CA ILE A 32 -1.67 19.14 7.63
C ILE A 32 -2.00 17.66 7.59
N GLY A 33 -1.00 16.85 7.88
CA GLY A 33 -1.22 15.44 8.12
C GLY A 33 -0.08 14.81 8.87
N VAL A 34 -0.35 13.58 9.32
CA VAL A 34 0.59 12.74 10.04
C VAL A 34 0.62 11.38 9.38
N TYR A 35 1.77 10.72 9.44
CA TYR A 35 1.90 9.35 8.97
C TYR A 35 2.82 8.53 9.86
N THR A 36 2.61 7.23 9.84
CA THR A 36 3.50 6.23 10.41
C THR A 36 3.73 5.11 9.39
N SER A 37 4.91 4.50 9.42
CA SER A 37 5.18 3.27 8.68
C SER A 37 6.10 2.34 9.48
N CYS A 38 5.84 1.05 9.40
CA CYS A 38 6.64 -0.03 9.97
C CYS A 38 6.97 -1.04 8.86
N ASP A 39 8.22 -1.47 8.79
CA ASP A 39 8.65 -2.64 8.02
C ASP A 39 9.43 -3.54 8.97
N TRP A 40 9.14 -4.84 9.00
CA TRP A 40 9.79 -5.77 9.91
C TRP A 40 10.00 -7.14 9.26
N LEU A 41 11.25 -7.60 9.22
CA LEU A 41 11.57 -9.00 8.95
C LEU A 41 11.22 -9.86 10.18
N VAL A 42 10.11 -10.60 10.09
CA VAL A 42 9.59 -11.40 11.21
C VAL A 42 10.14 -12.83 11.23
N TYR A 43 10.66 -13.29 10.10
CA TYR A 43 11.28 -14.60 9.96
C TYR A 43 12.39 -14.57 8.91
N GLU A 44 13.56 -15.05 9.28
CA GLU A 44 14.67 -15.38 8.39
C GLU A 44 14.63 -16.89 8.11
N GLU A 45 14.60 -17.28 6.84
CA GLU A 45 14.53 -18.69 6.46
C GLU A 45 15.79 -19.46 6.85
N ASN A 46 16.95 -18.88 6.53
CA ASN A 46 18.27 -19.43 6.83
C ASN A 46 19.08 -18.47 7.73
N PRO A 47 18.85 -18.44 9.06
CA PRO A 47 19.58 -17.56 9.96
C PRO A 47 21.10 -17.75 9.87
N GLY A 48 21.82 -16.68 9.56
CA GLY A 48 23.29 -16.69 9.42
C GLY A 48 23.82 -17.07 8.02
N ALA A 49 22.95 -17.43 7.07
CA ALA A 49 23.32 -17.52 5.67
C ALA A 49 23.49 -16.11 5.06
N LYS A 50 24.20 -16.02 3.93
CA LYS A 50 24.29 -14.79 3.12
C LYS A 50 23.17 -14.74 2.08
N ASP A 51 21.95 -15.04 2.48
CA ASP A 51 20.75 -14.89 1.66
C ASP A 51 19.81 -13.84 2.26
N SER A 52 18.69 -13.61 1.58
CA SER A 52 17.65 -12.65 1.99
C SER A 52 16.28 -13.32 2.11
N GLN A 53 16.27 -14.65 2.23
CA GLN A 53 15.03 -15.42 2.28
C GLN A 53 14.33 -15.25 3.62
N GLY A 54 13.00 -15.20 3.57
CA GLY A 54 12.19 -15.04 4.76
C GLY A 54 10.94 -14.20 4.57
N LEU A 55 10.24 -13.98 5.68
CA LEU A 55 8.97 -13.28 5.75
C LEU A 55 9.17 -11.90 6.37
N GLY A 56 8.85 -10.87 5.58
CA GLY A 56 8.66 -9.51 6.03
C GLY A 56 7.18 -9.16 6.17
N VAL A 57 6.88 -8.24 7.09
CA VAL A 57 5.57 -7.59 7.19
C VAL A 57 5.76 -6.08 7.14
N PHE A 58 4.74 -5.38 6.67
CA PHE A 58 4.71 -3.93 6.70
C PHE A 58 3.35 -3.41 7.16
N SER A 59 3.35 -2.20 7.71
CA SER A 59 2.14 -1.42 7.91
C SER A 59 2.40 0.07 7.67
N ARG A 60 1.38 0.77 7.20
CA ARG A 60 1.40 2.22 6.99
C ARG A 60 0.07 2.79 7.44
N TYR A 61 0.11 3.95 8.08
CA TYR A 61 -1.07 4.70 8.45
C TYR A 61 -0.86 6.18 8.14
N GLY A 62 -1.87 6.84 7.61
CA GLY A 62 -1.90 8.26 7.33
C GLY A 62 -3.21 8.87 7.79
N TYR A 63 -3.13 10.04 8.40
CA TYR A 63 -4.30 10.84 8.77
C TYR A 63 -4.14 12.28 8.30
N SER A 64 -5.21 12.83 7.74
CA SER A 64 -5.32 14.24 7.40
C SER A 64 -6.75 14.75 7.70
N PRO A 65 -6.92 15.98 8.22
CA PRO A 65 -8.24 16.47 8.60
C PRO A 65 -9.17 16.67 7.39
N SER A 66 -10.44 16.26 7.54
CA SER A 66 -11.51 16.38 6.53
C SER A 66 -11.79 17.81 6.05
N LYS A 67 -11.34 18.82 6.80
CA LYS A 67 -11.49 20.23 6.42
C LYS A 67 -10.77 20.58 5.11
N ARG A 68 -9.72 19.83 4.73
CA ARG A 68 -8.92 20.04 3.49
C ARG A 68 -8.72 18.79 2.64
N ASN A 69 -9.12 17.62 3.14
CA ASN A 69 -8.81 16.37 2.50
C ASN A 69 -10.08 15.56 2.34
N ASP A 70 -10.28 15.05 1.13
CA ASP A 70 -11.39 14.16 0.84
C ASP A 70 -11.10 12.74 1.32
N THR A 71 -9.83 12.35 1.45
CA THR A 71 -9.40 11.13 2.15
C THR A 71 -8.84 11.51 3.51
N THR A 72 -9.43 10.98 4.58
CA THR A 72 -9.09 11.37 5.96
C THR A 72 -8.19 10.38 6.65
N ASN A 73 -8.41 9.10 6.39
CA ASN A 73 -7.66 8.01 6.96
C ASN A 73 -7.23 7.09 5.82
N PHE A 74 -6.00 6.65 5.89
CA PHE A 74 -5.47 5.64 5.01
C PHE A 74 -4.69 4.65 5.86
N PHE A 75 -4.92 3.35 5.66
CA PHE A 75 -4.02 2.35 6.19
C PHE A 75 -3.75 1.26 5.17
N SER A 76 -2.54 0.71 5.26
CA SER A 76 -2.17 -0.47 4.50
C SER A 76 -1.39 -1.41 5.39
N LEU A 77 -1.61 -2.70 5.26
CA LEU A 77 -0.76 -3.73 5.86
C LEU A 77 -0.52 -4.84 4.86
N GLY A 78 0.59 -5.54 4.99
CA GLY A 78 0.88 -6.64 4.12
C GLY A 78 2.08 -7.45 4.57
N LEU A 79 2.34 -8.48 3.79
CA LEU A 79 3.46 -9.37 3.96
C LEU A 79 4.15 -9.61 2.63
N GLN A 80 5.42 -9.98 2.73
CA GLN A 80 6.25 -10.32 1.60
C GLN A 80 7.13 -11.49 2.01
N TYR A 81 7.18 -12.54 1.19
CA TYR A 81 8.07 -13.67 1.40
C TYR A 81 9.03 -13.77 0.21
N GLN A 82 10.34 -13.73 0.48
CA GLN A 82 11.37 -14.01 -0.51
C GLN A 82 11.85 -15.45 -0.41
N GLY A 83 11.86 -16.18 -1.53
CA GLY A 83 12.28 -17.57 -1.61
C GLY A 83 11.24 -18.58 -1.15
N LEU A 84 9.94 -18.27 -1.25
CA LEU A 84 8.86 -19.14 -0.74
C LEU A 84 8.79 -20.52 -1.41
N LEU A 85 9.27 -20.66 -2.64
CA LEU A 85 9.23 -21.92 -3.40
C LEU A 85 10.63 -22.50 -3.56
N ASP A 86 10.76 -23.81 -3.37
CA ASP A 86 12.01 -24.55 -3.54
C ASP A 86 12.64 -24.30 -4.92
N GLY A 87 13.92 -23.93 -4.93
CA GLY A 87 14.67 -23.63 -6.16
C GLY A 87 14.37 -22.25 -6.77
N ARG A 88 13.57 -21.43 -6.09
CA ARG A 88 13.21 -20.05 -6.50
C ARG A 88 13.56 -19.05 -5.39
N ASP A 89 14.76 -19.18 -4.83
CA ASP A 89 15.24 -18.43 -3.66
C ASP A 89 15.19 -16.89 -3.81
N ASN A 90 15.18 -16.40 -5.06
CA ASN A 90 15.10 -14.96 -5.35
C ASN A 90 13.69 -14.48 -5.76
N ASP A 91 12.71 -15.38 -5.82
CA ASP A 91 11.34 -14.99 -6.13
C ASP A 91 10.66 -14.39 -4.91
N VAL A 92 9.73 -13.48 -5.16
CA VAL A 92 9.04 -12.75 -4.11
C VAL A 92 7.55 -12.92 -4.27
N PHE A 93 6.91 -13.51 -3.26
CA PHE A 93 5.47 -13.45 -3.09
C PHE A 93 5.09 -12.28 -2.19
N GLY A 94 4.03 -11.56 -2.52
CA GLY A 94 3.49 -10.48 -1.70
C GLY A 94 1.98 -10.53 -1.59
N PHE A 95 1.47 -10.11 -0.44
CA PHE A 95 0.05 -9.93 -0.18
C PHE A 95 -0.17 -8.65 0.64
N ALA A 96 -1.13 -7.83 0.25
CA ALA A 96 -1.43 -6.58 0.93
C ALA A 96 -2.93 -6.29 0.99
N TYR A 97 -3.33 -5.61 2.05
CA TYR A 97 -4.63 -4.97 2.19
C TYR A 97 -4.43 -3.46 2.37
N VAL A 98 -5.27 -2.69 1.70
CA VAL A 98 -5.29 -1.23 1.72
C VAL A 98 -6.72 -0.77 1.97
N HIS A 99 -6.88 0.28 2.76
CA HIS A 99 -8.17 0.88 3.07
C HIS A 99 -8.04 2.40 3.17
N GLY A 100 -8.85 3.11 2.40
CA GLY A 100 -8.97 4.57 2.43
C GLY A 100 -10.38 4.96 2.89
N VAL A 101 -10.46 5.94 3.78
CA VAL A 101 -11.73 6.49 4.29
C VAL A 101 -11.94 7.89 3.75
N PHE A 102 -13.07 8.10 3.09
CA PHE A 102 -13.47 9.39 2.55
C PHE A 102 -14.15 10.25 3.62
N ALA A 103 -13.99 11.57 3.50
CA ALA A 103 -14.65 12.54 4.35
C ALA A 103 -16.14 12.63 4.00
N ASN A 104 -17.01 12.74 5.00
CA ASN A 104 -18.44 13.04 4.78
C ASN A 104 -18.68 14.33 3.99
N THR A 105 -17.75 15.30 4.08
CA THR A 105 -17.81 16.54 3.29
C THR A 105 -17.59 16.31 1.79
N ALA A 106 -17.02 15.17 1.41
CA ALA A 106 -16.77 14.77 0.04
C ALA A 106 -17.85 13.81 -0.51
N ALA A 107 -18.96 13.60 0.21
CA ALA A 107 -20.01 12.64 -0.15
C ALA A 107 -20.68 12.89 -1.51
N SER A 108 -20.60 14.12 -2.03
CA SER A 108 -21.05 14.44 -3.40
C SER A 108 -20.17 13.79 -4.48
N THR A 109 -18.90 13.57 -4.18
CA THR A 109 -17.89 12.97 -5.07
C THR A 109 -17.69 11.49 -4.76
N TYR A 110 -17.68 11.13 -3.47
CA TYR A 110 -17.53 9.78 -2.95
C TYR A 110 -18.76 9.41 -2.11
N PRO A 111 -19.87 8.97 -2.72
CA PRO A 111 -21.08 8.63 -1.99
C PRO A 111 -20.92 7.51 -0.94
N GLU A 112 -20.01 6.57 -1.17
CA GLU A 112 -19.55 5.60 -0.19
C GLU A 112 -18.36 6.17 0.58
N ASP A 113 -18.27 5.87 1.87
CA ASP A 113 -17.28 6.46 2.78
C ASP A 113 -15.91 5.76 2.77
N TYR A 114 -15.71 4.77 1.91
CA TYR A 114 -14.42 4.09 1.78
C TYR A 114 -14.18 3.47 0.40
N GLU A 115 -12.90 3.16 0.15
CA GLU A 115 -12.42 2.21 -0.86
C GLU A 115 -11.47 1.23 -0.18
N SER A 116 -11.48 -0.04 -0.57
CA SER A 116 -10.50 -1.02 -0.11
C SER A 116 -9.93 -1.83 -1.25
N GLU A 117 -8.68 -2.24 -1.10
CA GLU A 117 -7.99 -3.07 -2.05
C GLU A 117 -7.30 -4.24 -1.35
N VAL A 118 -7.38 -5.42 -1.95
CA VAL A 118 -6.50 -6.55 -1.64
C VAL A 118 -5.68 -6.87 -2.87
N GLU A 119 -4.36 -6.93 -2.72
CA GLU A 119 -3.44 -7.34 -3.79
C GLU A 119 -2.68 -8.60 -3.39
N ALA A 120 -2.50 -9.50 -4.35
CA ALA A 120 -1.49 -10.55 -4.29
C ALA A 120 -0.63 -10.53 -5.55
N TYR A 121 0.69 -10.65 -5.40
CA TYR A 121 1.61 -10.70 -6.53
C TYR A 121 2.70 -11.76 -6.33
N TYR A 122 3.27 -12.21 -7.44
CA TYR A 122 4.44 -13.09 -7.43
C TYR A 122 5.47 -12.58 -8.44
N ASN A 123 6.60 -12.06 -7.97
CA ASN A 123 7.70 -11.65 -8.82
C ASN A 123 8.64 -12.83 -9.05
N ALA A 124 8.63 -13.36 -10.26
CA ALA A 124 9.55 -14.39 -10.71
C ALA A 124 10.82 -13.73 -11.26
N GLN A 125 11.97 -13.95 -10.61
CA GLN A 125 13.27 -13.58 -11.16
C GLN A 125 13.65 -14.60 -12.25
N ILE A 126 13.45 -14.22 -13.50
CA ILE A 126 13.69 -15.09 -14.66
C ILE A 126 15.18 -15.14 -14.97
N THR A 127 15.84 -13.97 -14.92
CA THR A 127 17.30 -13.81 -15.05
C THR A 127 17.78 -12.71 -14.10
N PRO A 128 19.09 -12.52 -13.88
CA PRO A 128 19.61 -11.42 -13.06
C PRO A 128 19.19 -10.01 -13.51
N TRP A 129 18.81 -9.84 -14.77
CA TRP A 129 18.42 -8.57 -15.36
C TRP A 129 16.92 -8.48 -15.68
N PHE A 130 16.13 -9.55 -15.48
CA PHE A 130 14.71 -9.59 -15.83
C PHE A 130 13.86 -10.26 -14.75
N VAL A 131 12.86 -9.51 -14.28
CA VAL A 131 11.83 -9.97 -13.35
C VAL A 131 10.46 -9.83 -14.01
N PHE A 132 9.65 -10.89 -13.91
CA PHE A 132 8.28 -10.92 -14.40
C PHE A 132 7.31 -11.19 -13.24
N GLY A 133 6.29 -10.35 -13.09
CA GLY A 133 5.42 -10.35 -11.92
C GLY A 133 3.93 -10.27 -12.27
N PRO A 134 3.21 -11.41 -12.35
CA PRO A 134 1.75 -11.38 -12.31
C PRO A 134 1.23 -10.89 -10.95
N ASN A 135 0.10 -10.19 -10.99
CA ASN A 135 -0.65 -9.77 -9.81
C ASN A 135 -2.16 -9.86 -10.06
N ILE A 136 -2.89 -9.99 -8.95
CA ILE A 136 -4.34 -9.91 -8.90
C ILE A 136 -4.73 -8.92 -7.81
N GLN A 137 -5.67 -8.04 -8.12
CA GLN A 137 -6.19 -7.05 -7.18
C GLN A 137 -7.71 -7.14 -7.14
N TYR A 138 -8.28 -7.11 -5.94
CA TYR A 138 -9.71 -6.93 -5.73
C TYR A 138 -9.93 -5.56 -5.10
N VAL A 139 -10.74 -4.73 -5.76
CA VAL A 139 -11.09 -3.37 -5.31
C VAL A 139 -12.56 -3.34 -4.93
N ALA A 140 -12.83 -3.09 -3.65
CA ALA A 140 -14.17 -2.89 -3.11
C ALA A 140 -14.51 -1.40 -3.07
N ASN A 141 -15.73 -1.05 -3.48
CA ASN A 141 -16.20 0.34 -3.60
C ASN A 141 -15.25 1.25 -4.40
N PRO A 142 -14.94 0.89 -5.67
CA PRO A 142 -14.00 1.67 -6.47
C PRO A 142 -14.49 3.12 -6.65
N GLY A 143 -13.60 4.05 -6.38
CA GLY A 143 -13.82 5.49 -6.36
C GLY A 143 -14.85 5.95 -5.34
N GLY A 144 -15.12 5.18 -4.28
CA GLY A 144 -16.19 5.48 -3.33
C GLY A 144 -17.57 5.58 -3.99
N SER A 145 -17.78 4.92 -5.13
CA SER A 145 -19.02 5.02 -5.89
C SER A 145 -20.07 4.04 -5.38
N ASN A 146 -21.31 4.53 -5.19
CA ASN A 146 -22.46 3.69 -4.84
C ASN A 146 -23.13 3.00 -6.04
N THR A 147 -22.62 3.24 -7.26
CA THR A 147 -23.14 2.62 -8.49
C THR A 147 -22.14 1.67 -9.14
N ALA A 148 -20.85 1.85 -8.86
CA ALA A 148 -19.83 0.93 -9.33
C ALA A 148 -19.92 -0.37 -8.54
N LYS A 149 -19.64 -1.48 -9.23
CA LYS A 149 -19.46 -2.77 -8.58
C LYS A 149 -17.99 -2.96 -8.25
N ASP A 150 -17.72 -3.81 -7.28
CA ASP A 150 -16.37 -4.29 -6.99
C ASP A 150 -15.70 -4.85 -8.24
N VAL A 151 -14.39 -4.63 -8.34
CA VAL A 151 -13.61 -4.94 -9.54
C VAL A 151 -12.50 -5.92 -9.19
N LEU A 152 -12.34 -6.94 -10.03
CA LEU A 152 -11.19 -7.81 -10.03
C LEU A 152 -10.26 -7.43 -11.19
N VAL A 153 -9.02 -7.08 -10.88
CA VAL A 153 -8.00 -6.66 -11.83
C VAL A 153 -6.92 -7.74 -11.91
N PHE A 154 -6.50 -8.06 -13.12
CA PHE A 154 -5.34 -8.90 -13.38
C PHE A 154 -4.25 -8.06 -14.04
N GLY A 155 -3.07 -8.06 -13.46
CA GLY A 155 -1.94 -7.26 -13.91
C GLY A 155 -0.71 -8.12 -14.20
N LEU A 156 0.14 -7.61 -15.09
CA LEU A 156 1.48 -8.15 -15.35
C LEU A 156 2.48 -6.99 -15.24
N ARG A 157 3.57 -7.22 -14.50
CA ARG A 157 4.69 -6.28 -14.37
C ARG A 157 5.96 -6.91 -14.94
N ALA A 158 6.74 -6.13 -15.67
CA ALA A 158 8.07 -6.51 -16.13
C ALA A 158 9.08 -5.46 -15.67
N GLN A 159 10.19 -5.90 -15.08
CA GLN A 159 11.30 -5.04 -14.70
C GLN A 159 12.58 -5.54 -15.37
N MET A 160 13.31 -4.62 -16.01
CA MET A 160 14.54 -4.89 -16.74
C MET A 160 15.64 -3.90 -16.34
N THR A 161 16.86 -4.39 -16.12
CA THR A 161 18.04 -3.57 -15.82
C THR A 161 19.11 -3.81 -16.90
N PHE A 162 19.69 -2.74 -17.45
CA PHE A 162 20.66 -2.75 -18.55
C PHE A 162 22.03 -2.22 -18.12
#